data_AF-A0A838WB57-F1
#
_entry.id   AF-A0A838WB57-F1
#
_cell.length_a   1.000
_cell.length_b   1.000
_cell.length_c   1.000
_cell.angle_alpha   90.00
_cell.angle_beta   90.00
_cell.angle_gamma   90.00
#
_symmetry.space_group_name_H-M   'P 1'
#
loop_
_entity.id
_entity.type
_entity.pdbx_description
1 polymer ?
#
loop_
_entity_poly.entity_id
_entity_poly.type
_entity_poly.pdbx_seq_one_letter_code
_entity_poly.pdbx_strand_id
1 'polypeptide(L)' 'MSLCFGAVLGGAVFRDQCSPISDTTILSALACGGDLMDHVTTQLPLALGAAGLAALASTLLALAA' A
#
# COMPACT_ATOMS: atom_id res chain seq x y z
N MET A 1 -5.42 -9.60 18.88
CA MET A 1 -4.37 -8.57 18.89
C MET A 1 -3.46 -8.64 17.67
N SER A 2 -2.98 -9.83 17.27
CA SER A 2 -2.14 -10.00 16.05
C SER A 2 -2.79 -9.46 14.76
N LEU A 3 -4.09 -9.72 14.55
CA LEU A 3 -4.85 -9.21 13.39
C LEU A 3 -4.83 -7.67 13.27
N CYS A 4 -5.07 -6.96 14.37
CA CYS A 4 -5.05 -5.49 14.38
C CYS A 4 -3.66 -4.95 14.05
N PHE A 5 -2.61 -5.58 14.59
CA PHE A 5 -1.24 -5.18 14.33
C PHE A 5 -0.86 -5.39 12.86
N GLY A 6 -1.20 -6.54 12.29
CA GLY A 6 -1.00 -6.85 10.87
C GLY A 6 -1.76 -5.89 9.94
N ALA A 7 -3.00 -5.55 10.28
CA ALA A 7 -3.81 -4.59 9.51
C ALA A 7 -3.21 -3.18 9.51
N VAL A 8 -2.73 -2.69 10.67
CA VAL A 8 -2.10 -1.37 10.77
C VAL A 8 -0.76 -1.34 10.02
N LEU A 9 0.07 -2.37 10.15
CA LEU A 9 1.33 -2.47 9.40
C LEU A 9 1.09 -2.53 7.89
N GLY A 10 0.13 -3.34 7.44
CA GLY A 10 -0.22 -3.44 6.03
C GLY A 10 -0.71 -2.10 5.46
N GLY A 11 -1.54 -1.37 6.22
CA GLY A 11 -2.00 -0.03 5.84
C GLY A 11 -0.88 1.02 5.79
N ALA A 12 0.09 0.94 6.71
CA ALA A 12 1.25 1.82 6.71
C ALA A 12 2.14 1.60 5.48
N VAL A 13 2.40 0.34 5.11
CA VAL A 13 3.19 -0.01 3.90
C VAL A 13 2.50 0.44 2.62
N PHE A 14 1.19 0.22 2.51
CA PHE A 14 0.40 0.70 1.37
C PHE A 14 0.51 2.23 1.21
N ARG A 15 0.40 2.98 2.31
CA ARG A 15 0.48 4.44 2.31
C ARG A 15 1.88 4.93 1.91
N ASP A 16 2.94 4.28 2.37
CA ASP A 16 4.32 4.67 2.04
C ASP A 16 4.57 4.60 0.53
N GLN A 17 4.17 3.49 -0.11
CA GLN A 17 4.43 3.27 -1.54
C GLN A 17 3.62 4.19 -2.45
N CYS A 18 2.36 4.48 -2.08
CA CYS A 18 1.44 5.27 -2.92
C CYS A 18 1.43 6.77 -2.60
N SER A 19 2.19 7.22 -1.60
CA SER A 19 2.18 8.63 -1.19
C SER A 19 3.17 9.46 -2.02
N PRO A 20 2.71 10.49 -2.74
CA PRO A 20 3.60 11.41 -3.47
C PRO A 20 4.48 12.26 -2.54
N ILE A 21 4.27 12.19 -1.22
CA ILE A 21 5.05 12.93 -0.23
C ILE A 21 6.10 12.01 0.43
N SER A 22 6.05 10.69 0.24
CA SER A 22 7.05 9.81 0.84
C SER A 22 8.41 9.97 0.17
N ASP A 23 9.46 10.17 0.98
CA ASP A 23 10.84 10.27 0.49
C ASP A 23 11.24 9.02 -0.32
N THR A 24 10.72 7.84 0.04
CA THR A 24 10.97 6.57 -0.69
C THR A 24 10.32 6.58 -2.07
N THR A 25 9.08 7.05 -2.20
CA THR A 25 8.37 7.20 -3.48
C THR A 25 9.05 8.22 -4.38
N ILE A 26 9.53 9.33 -3.81
CA ILE A 26 10.26 10.38 -4.54
C ILE A 26 11.59 9.83 -5.08
N LEU A 27 12.37 9.15 -4.23
CA LEU A 27 13.64 8.54 -4.65
C LEU A 27 13.44 7.42 -5.69
N SER A 28 12.41 6.59 -5.55
CA SER A 28 12.09 5.54 -6.54
C SER A 28 11.68 6.13 -7.89
N ALA A 29 10.86 7.19 -7.92
CA ALA A 29 10.48 7.86 -9.15
C ALA A 29 11.68 8.49 -9.87
N LEU A 30 12.55 9.17 -9.12
CA LEU A 30 13.80 9.75 -9.62
C LEU A 30 14.74 8.67 -10.17
N ALA A 31 14.87 7.53 -9.49
CA ALA A 31 15.71 6.41 -9.92
C ALA A 31 15.18 5.75 -11.22
N CYS A 32 13.87 5.74 -11.44
CA CYS A 32 13.26 5.28 -12.68
C CYS A 32 13.31 6.33 -13.81
N GLY A 33 13.79 7.55 -13.55
CA GLY A 33 13.90 8.62 -14.54
C GLY A 33 12.55 9.16 -15.02
N GLY A 34 11.47 8.95 -14.26
CA GLY A 34 10.11 9.33 -14.62
C GLY A 34 9.51 10.36 -13.66
N ASP A 35 8.38 10.94 -14.06
CA ASP A 35 7.63 11.87 -13.23
C ASP A 35 7.02 11.17 -11.99
N LEU A 36 7.10 11.85 -10.84
CA LEU A 36 6.63 11.32 -9.56
C LEU A 36 5.15 10.91 -9.61
N MET A 37 4.31 11.72 -10.25
CA MET A 37 2.89 11.40 -10.32
C MET A 37 2.58 10.25 -11.28
N ASP A 38 3.35 10.05 -12.33
CA ASP A 38 3.19 8.87 -13.20
C ASP A 38 3.59 7.60 -12.44
N HIS A 39 4.65 7.67 -11.63
CA HIS A 39 5.06 6.59 -10.75
C HIS A 39 3.98 6.22 -9.72
N VAL A 40 3.33 7.19 -9.10
CA VAL A 40 2.27 6.97 -8.11
C VAL A 40 0.99 6.44 -8.78
N THR A 41 0.55 7.05 -9.88
CA THR A 41 -0.73 6.69 -10.53
C THR A 41 -0.70 5.31 -11.17
N THR A 42 0.46 4.84 -11.63
CA THR A 42 0.63 3.46 -12.12
C THR A 42 0.62 2.42 -11.00
N GLN A 43 1.10 2.76 -9.81
CA GLN A 43 1.13 1.87 -8.64
C GLN A 43 -0.20 1.82 -7.87
N LEU A 44 -0.92 2.93 -7.81
CA LEU A 44 -2.20 3.06 -7.11
C LEU A 44 -3.22 1.96 -7.44
N PRO A 45 -3.48 1.57 -8.70
CA PRO A 45 -4.45 0.52 -9.01
C PRO A 45 -4.00 -0.87 -8.50
N LEU A 46 -2.71 -1.19 -8.61
CA LEU A 46 -2.16 -2.45 -8.08
C LEU A 46 -2.23 -2.48 -6.55
N ALA A 47 -1.85 -1.37 -5.92
CA ALA A 47 -1.84 -1.24 -4.48
C ALA A 47 -3.26 -1.28 -3.89
N LEU A 48 -4.25 -0.66 -4.55
CA LEU A 48 -5.66 -0.75 -4.18
C LEU A 48 -6.20 -2.18 -4.30
N GLY A 49 -5.83 -2.91 -5.35
CA GLY A 49 -6.18 -4.32 -5.51
C GLY A 49 -5.66 -5.18 -4.36
N ALA A 50 -4.38 -5.01 -4.01
CA ALA A 50 -3.75 -5.70 -2.89
C ALA A 50 -4.38 -5.33 -1.54
N ALA A 51 -4.64 -4.03 -1.31
CA ALA A 51 -5.30 -3.55 -0.10
C ALA A 51 -6.72 -4.10 0.05
N GLY A 52 -7.48 -4.16 -1.05
CA GLY A 52 -8.82 -4.75 -1.07
C GLY A 52 -8.81 -6.24 -0.72
N LEU A 53 -7.90 -7.02 -1.33
CA LEU A 53 -7.74 -8.44 -1.01
C LEU A 53 -7.32 -8.67 0.45
N ALA A 54 -6.39 -7.86 0.96
CA ALA A 54 -5.95 -7.94 2.35
C ALA A 54 -7.08 -7.57 3.34
N ALA A 55 -7.90 -6.56 3.02
CA ALA A 55 -9.06 -6.19 3.81
C ALA A 55 -10.11 -7.30 3.85
N LEU A 56 -10.41 -7.93 2.70
CA LEU A 56 -11.33 -9.07 2.63
C LEU A 56 -10.80 -10.27 3.41
N ALA A 57 -9.54 -10.65 3.21
CA ALA A 57 -8.93 -11.80 3.88
C ALA A 57 -8.87 -11.62 5.40
N SER A 58 -8.48 -10.43 5.87
CA SER A 58 -8.44 -10.13 7.31
C SER A 58 -9.84 -10.09 7.93
N THR A 59 -10.85 -9.59 7.21
CA THR A 59 -12.25 -9.60 7.67
C THR A 59 -12.81 -11.02 7.74
N LEU A 60 -12.55 -11.86 6.74
CA LEU A 60 -12.97 -13.27 6.75
C LEU A 60 -12.30 -14.05 7.87
N LEU A 61 -10.99 -13.85 8.07
CA LEU A 61 -10.26 -14.48 9.16
C LEU A 61 -10.78 -14.04 10.54
N ALA A 62 -11.15 -12.76 10.69
CA ALA A 62 -11.76 -12.26 11.92
C ALA A 62 -13.17 -12.84 12.17
N LEU A 63 -13.90 -13.20 11.12
CA LEU A 63 -15.23 -13.82 11.24
C LEU A 63 -15.17 -15.32 11.52
N ALA A 64 -14.10 -15.99 11.09
CA ALA A 64 -13.88 -17.43 11.27
C ALA A 64 -13.17 -17.79 12.58
N ALA A 65 -12.58 -16.81 13.27
CA ALA A 65 -11.88 -16.95 14.55
C ALA A 65 -12.81 -16.68 15.74
#